data_AF-A0A378VTX0-F1
#
_entry.id   AF-A0A378VTX0-F1
#
_cell.length_a   1.000
_cell.length_b   1.000
_cell.length_c   1.000
_cell.angle_alpha   90.00
_cell.angle_beta   90.00
_cell.angle_gamma   90.00
#
_symmetry.space_group_name_H-M   'P 1'
#
loop_
_entity.id
_entity.type
_entity.pdbx_description
1 polymer ?
#
loop_
_entity_poly.entity_id
_entity_poly.type
_entity_poly.pdbx_seq_one_letter_code
_entity_poly.pdbx_strand_id
1 'polypeptide(L)'
;MNDYTQQLQGKKDYLKTLFAGLDVPEWEVYESPDKHYRMRAEFRIWHEGGEMFYAMFEKGQKASGASLIRCDRFDAASEAVNCLMPELIAVAAQSAELRNHWYAVEFLSTLSGEMLVTMIYHKRLDDEWMKAAQALQQQLDISVIGRSRGRK
;
A
#
# COMPACT_ATOMS: atom_id res chain seq x y z
N MET A 1 24.02 16.10 -4.96
CA MET A 1 22.99 15.56 -5.88
C MET A 1 22.25 14.49 -5.11
N ASN A 2 20.93 14.58 -4.97
CA ASN A 2 20.14 13.59 -4.21
C ASN A 2 19.99 12.30 -5.05
N ASP A 3 19.72 11.17 -4.40
CA ASP A 3 19.49 9.85 -5.01
C ASP A 3 18.44 9.91 -6.13
N TYR A 4 17.34 10.65 -5.93
CA TYR A 4 16.32 10.88 -6.95
C TYR A 4 16.88 11.46 -8.25
N THR A 5 17.72 12.50 -8.17
CA THR A 5 18.31 13.15 -9.35
C THR A 5 19.26 12.20 -10.09
N GLN A 6 19.99 11.35 -9.36
CA GLN A 6 20.87 10.34 -9.96
C GLN A 6 20.06 9.26 -10.69
N GLN A 7 18.97 8.77 -10.08
CA GLN A 7 18.08 7.81 -10.72
C GLN A 7 17.41 8.39 -11.97
N LEU A 8 16.97 9.64 -11.91
CA LEU A 8 16.38 10.34 -13.05
C LEU A 8 17.38 10.48 -14.20
N GLN A 9 18.62 10.89 -13.89
CA GLN A 9 19.67 11.00 -14.91
C GLN A 9 19.99 9.64 -15.54
N GLY A 10 20.11 8.58 -14.73
CA GLY A 10 20.33 7.22 -15.25
C GLY A 10 19.21 6.75 -16.20
N LYS A 11 17.95 7.10 -15.92
CA LYS A 11 16.83 6.83 -16.84
C LYS A 11 16.96 7.60 -18.15
N LYS A 12 17.35 8.89 -18.10
CA LYS A 12 17.59 9.71 -19.30
C LYS A 12 18.69 9.10 -20.16
N ASP A 13 19.81 8.72 -19.56
CA ASP A 13 20.96 8.17 -20.28
C ASP A 13 20.67 6.78 -20.86
N TYR A 14 19.95 5.94 -20.12
CA TYR A 14 19.46 4.65 -20.63
C TYR A 14 18.57 4.83 -21.87
N LEU A 15 17.59 5.72 -21.78
CA LEU A 15 16.69 5.98 -22.89
C LEU A 15 17.44 6.58 -24.09
N LYS A 16 18.38 7.53 -23.89
CA LYS A 16 19.21 8.07 -24.98
C LYS A 16 19.96 6.97 -25.72
N THR A 17 20.47 6.00 -24.97
CA THR A 17 21.16 4.82 -25.53
C THR A 17 20.18 3.91 -26.28
N LEU A 18 19.00 3.66 -25.70
CA LEU A 18 17.97 2.79 -26.28
C LEU A 18 17.43 3.31 -27.63
N PHE A 19 17.31 4.64 -27.76
CA PHE A 19 16.80 5.31 -28.97
C PHE A 19 17.92 5.76 -29.92
N ALA A 20 19.17 5.36 -29.68
CA ALA A 20 20.29 5.72 -30.56
C ALA A 20 20.03 5.26 -32.00
N GLY A 21 20.18 6.17 -32.96
CA GLY A 21 19.95 5.91 -34.39
C GLY A 21 18.52 6.19 -34.87
N LEU A 22 17.62 6.60 -33.98
CA LEU A 22 16.32 7.16 -34.34
C LEU A 22 16.39 8.69 -34.32
N ASP A 23 15.67 9.34 -35.24
CA ASP A 23 15.48 10.79 -35.21
C ASP A 23 14.42 11.13 -34.16
N VAL A 24 14.86 11.37 -32.92
CA VAL A 24 14.01 11.72 -31.79
C VAL A 24 14.22 13.19 -31.41
N PRO A 25 13.14 13.96 -31.14
CA PRO A 25 13.25 15.33 -30.68
C PRO A 25 13.85 15.41 -29.27
N GLU A 26 14.20 16.62 -28.81
CA GLU A 26 14.52 16.82 -27.40
C GLU A 26 13.34 16.43 -26.51
N TRP A 27 13.65 15.78 -25.38
CA TRP A 27 12.63 15.28 -24.48
C TRP A 27 12.30 16.28 -23.40
N GLU A 28 11.01 16.52 -23.25
CA GLU A 28 10.46 17.14 -22.06
C GLU A 28 10.42 16.12 -20.92
N VAL A 29 10.83 16.56 -19.72
CA VAL A 29 10.95 15.68 -18.56
C VAL A 29 10.02 16.20 -17.48
N TYR A 30 9.02 15.38 -17.14
CA TYR A 30 8.09 15.65 -16.06
C TYR A 30 8.52 14.87 -14.83
N GLU A 31 9.05 15.60 -13.83
CA GLU A 31 9.54 15.00 -12.60
C GLU A 31 8.37 14.68 -11.66
N SER A 32 8.43 13.52 -11.02
CA SER A 32 7.59 13.19 -9.87
C SER A 32 8.17 13.85 -8.62
N PRO A 33 7.34 14.17 -7.61
CA PRO A 33 7.84 14.32 -6.25
C PRO A 33 8.66 13.09 -5.85
N ASP A 34 9.68 13.27 -5.00
CA ASP A 34 10.55 12.20 -4.52
C ASP A 34 9.87 11.31 -3.47
N LYS A 35 8.83 11.83 -2.81
CA LYS A 35 7.97 11.14 -1.84
C LYS A 35 6.49 11.39 -2.13
N HIS A 36 5.65 10.57 -1.52
CA HIS A 36 4.19 10.73 -1.49
C HIS A 36 3.49 10.76 -2.85
N TYR A 37 4.12 10.18 -3.88
CA TYR A 37 3.63 10.20 -5.26
C TYR A 37 2.69 9.04 -5.61
N ARG A 38 2.59 7.99 -4.78
CA ARG A 38 1.66 6.86 -5.02
C ARG A 38 0.35 7.03 -4.27
N MET A 39 -0.72 7.12 -5.04
CA MET A 39 -2.10 7.15 -4.53
C MET A 39 -2.65 5.75 -4.20
N ARG A 40 -1.95 4.68 -4.58
CA ARG A 40 -2.31 3.29 -4.24
C ARG A 40 -1.13 2.56 -3.63
N ALA A 41 -1.38 1.82 -2.55
CA ALA A 41 -0.39 0.97 -1.91
C ALA A 41 -1.04 -0.34 -1.43
N GLU A 42 -0.33 -1.45 -1.53
CA GLU A 42 -0.75 -2.76 -1.04
C GLU A 42 0.29 -3.28 -0.05
N PHE A 43 -0.20 -3.85 1.05
CA PHE A 43 0.64 -4.47 2.07
C PHE A 43 0.07 -5.83 2.46
N ARG A 44 0.95 -6.76 2.85
CA ARG A 44 0.53 -7.91 3.66
C ARG A 44 0.25 -7.46 5.07
N ILE A 45 -0.65 -8.18 5.72
CA ILE A 45 -0.85 -8.12 7.16
C ILE A 45 -0.18 -9.35 7.75
N TRP A 46 0.88 -9.12 8.52
CA TRP A 46 1.61 -10.18 9.20
C TRP A 46 1.16 -10.28 10.65
N HIS A 47 1.09 -11.51 11.16
CA HIS A 47 0.70 -11.80 12.55
C HIS A 47 1.85 -12.57 13.20
N GLU A 48 2.44 -12.02 14.25
CA GLU A 48 3.54 -12.65 14.98
C GLU A 48 3.49 -12.27 16.45
N GLY A 49 3.62 -13.24 17.35
CA GLY A 49 3.68 -12.97 18.80
C GLY A 49 2.46 -12.24 19.39
N GLY A 50 1.31 -12.28 18.72
CA GLY A 50 0.12 -11.52 19.12
C GLY A 50 0.11 -10.07 18.63
N GLU A 51 1.13 -9.64 17.91
CA GLU A 51 1.16 -8.37 17.15
C GLU A 51 0.63 -8.58 15.73
N MET A 52 0.09 -7.51 15.16
CA MET A 52 -0.32 -7.40 13.76
C MET A 52 0.36 -6.18 13.15
N PHE A 53 1.07 -6.33 12.03
CA PHE A 53 1.80 -5.23 11.37
C PHE A 53 1.75 -5.34 9.84
N TYR A 54 1.97 -4.22 9.14
CA TYR A 54 2.09 -4.21 7.69
C TYR A 54 3.45 -4.75 7.25
N ALA A 55 3.45 -5.51 6.17
CA ALA A 55 4.69 -6.07 5.64
C ALA A 55 4.73 -6.05 4.10
N MET A 56 5.96 -5.93 3.61
CA MET A 56 6.35 -6.17 2.22
C MET A 56 7.40 -7.29 2.18
N PHE A 57 7.85 -7.65 0.97
CA PHE A 57 8.91 -8.64 0.81
C PHE A 57 10.04 -8.12 -0.04
N GLU A 58 11.25 -8.62 0.21
CA GLU A 58 12.42 -8.35 -0.62
C GLU A 58 12.16 -8.69 -2.10
N LYS A 59 12.54 -7.77 -2.98
CA LYS A 59 12.36 -7.92 -4.42
C LYS A 59 13.15 -9.14 -4.94
N GLY A 60 12.48 -10.02 -5.65
CA GLY A 60 13.09 -11.21 -6.24
C GLY A 60 13.19 -12.42 -5.31
N GLN A 61 12.80 -12.27 -4.03
CA GLN A 61 12.73 -13.37 -3.07
C GLN A 61 11.32 -13.94 -2.97
N LYS A 62 11.22 -15.22 -2.59
CA LYS A 62 9.92 -15.84 -2.29
C LYS A 62 9.33 -15.19 -1.04
N ALA A 63 8.06 -14.80 -1.09
CA ALA A 63 7.32 -14.26 0.05
C ALA A 63 7.31 -15.28 1.22
N SER A 64 8.06 -14.99 2.27
CA SER A 64 8.21 -15.83 3.47
C SER A 64 8.72 -14.98 4.64
N GLY A 65 8.78 -15.54 5.85
CA GLY A 65 9.34 -14.84 7.01
C GLY A 65 10.79 -14.38 6.79
N ALA A 66 11.57 -15.09 5.97
CA ALA A 66 12.97 -14.76 5.70
C ALA A 66 13.15 -13.53 4.79
N SER A 67 12.15 -13.20 3.96
CA SER A 67 12.17 -12.04 3.07
C SER A 67 11.24 -10.93 3.54
N LEU A 68 10.65 -11.07 4.72
CA LEU A 68 9.66 -10.17 5.29
C LEU A 68 10.32 -8.85 5.69
N ILE A 69 9.70 -7.75 5.29
CA ILE A 69 10.10 -6.40 5.68
C ILE A 69 8.89 -5.77 6.38
N ARG A 70 9.01 -5.53 7.70
CA ARG A 70 8.02 -4.75 8.45
C ARG A 70 7.98 -3.32 7.90
N CYS A 71 6.79 -2.78 7.70
CA CYS A 71 6.56 -1.51 7.03
C CYS A 71 5.61 -0.64 7.86
N ASP A 72 6.13 0.02 8.90
CA ASP A 72 5.32 0.94 9.72
C ASP A 72 5.08 2.29 9.01
N ARG A 73 5.90 2.60 8.00
CA ARG A 73 5.79 3.77 7.11
C ARG A 73 6.19 3.41 5.69
N PHE A 74 5.64 4.13 4.72
CA PHE A 74 5.94 3.92 3.31
C PHE A 74 5.95 5.26 2.56
N ASP A 75 7.11 5.93 2.55
CA ASP A 75 7.30 7.28 1.99
C ASP A 75 6.84 7.42 0.53
N ALA A 76 6.81 6.34 -0.26
CA ALA A 76 6.31 6.41 -1.63
C ALA A 76 4.78 6.59 -1.70
N ALA A 77 4.02 6.09 -0.73
CA ALA A 77 2.57 6.30 -0.66
C ALA A 77 2.23 7.72 -0.20
N SER A 78 1.08 8.23 -0.63
CA SER A 78 0.57 9.55 -0.24
C SER A 78 0.61 9.76 1.28
N GLU A 79 0.66 11.02 1.69
CA GLU A 79 0.64 11.39 3.11
C GLU A 79 -0.59 10.83 3.82
N ALA A 80 -1.76 10.90 3.20
CA ALA A 80 -3.01 10.35 3.74
C ALA A 80 -2.91 8.85 4.05
N VAL A 81 -2.25 8.06 3.20
CA VAL A 81 -2.01 6.63 3.47
C VAL A 81 -1.09 6.46 4.68
N ASN A 82 0.02 7.22 4.74
CA ASN A 82 0.96 7.13 5.86
C ASN A 82 0.33 7.55 7.20
N CYS A 83 -0.58 8.52 7.20
CA CYS A 83 -1.35 8.91 8.38
C CYS A 83 -2.31 7.79 8.81
N LEU A 84 -3.05 7.19 7.87
CA LEU A 84 -4.05 6.18 8.17
C LEU A 84 -3.48 4.84 8.61
N MET A 85 -2.31 4.43 8.08
CA MET A 85 -1.68 3.14 8.38
C MET A 85 -1.67 2.80 9.90
N PRO A 86 -1.08 3.61 10.79
CA PRO A 86 -1.05 3.30 12.22
C PRO A 86 -2.44 3.30 12.88
N GLU A 87 -3.37 4.15 12.43
CA GLU A 87 -4.72 4.21 12.99
C GLU A 87 -5.53 2.97 12.62
N LEU A 88 -5.52 2.59 11.34
CA LEU A 88 -6.26 1.45 10.83
C LEU A 88 -5.86 0.16 11.56
N ILE A 89 -4.55 -0.06 11.76
CA ILE A 89 -4.08 -1.28 12.39
C ILE A 89 -4.43 -1.34 13.87
N ALA A 90 -4.36 -0.20 14.57
CA ALA A 90 -4.70 -0.09 15.98
C ALA A 90 -6.19 -0.33 16.25
N VAL A 91 -7.08 0.20 15.40
CA VAL A 91 -8.53 -0.03 15.51
C VAL A 91 -8.88 -1.46 15.13
N ALA A 92 -8.36 -1.97 14.01
CA ALA A 92 -8.63 -3.34 13.58
C ALA A 92 -8.14 -4.39 14.59
N ALA A 93 -7.02 -4.14 15.29
CA ALA A 93 -6.49 -5.05 16.29
C ALA A 93 -7.41 -5.26 17.50
N GLN A 94 -8.32 -4.32 17.79
CA GLN A 94 -9.27 -4.37 18.90
C GLN A 94 -10.53 -5.20 18.58
N SER A 95 -10.75 -5.54 17.30
CA SER A 95 -11.88 -6.35 16.86
C SER A 95 -11.40 -7.71 16.37
N ALA A 96 -11.82 -8.78 17.06
CA ALA A 96 -11.55 -10.14 16.61
C ALA A 96 -12.08 -10.38 15.18
N GLU A 97 -13.20 -9.76 14.83
CA GLU A 97 -13.78 -9.90 13.49
C GLU A 97 -12.91 -9.26 12.40
N LEU A 98 -12.29 -8.11 12.67
CA LEU A 98 -11.43 -7.44 11.70
C LEU A 98 -10.02 -8.00 11.67
N ARG A 99 -9.51 -8.48 12.82
CA ARG A 99 -8.16 -8.99 12.97
C ARG A 99 -7.99 -10.41 12.39
N ASN A 100 -8.93 -11.30 12.70
CA ASN A 100 -8.73 -12.73 12.43
C ASN A 100 -8.73 -13.03 10.93
N HIS A 101 -7.68 -13.73 10.48
CA HIS A 101 -7.45 -14.10 9.08
C HIS A 101 -7.37 -12.90 8.12
N TRP A 102 -7.08 -11.68 8.62
CA TRP A 102 -6.75 -10.55 7.77
C TRP A 102 -5.36 -10.76 7.16
N TYR A 103 -5.32 -10.79 5.83
CA TYR A 103 -4.16 -11.24 5.05
C TYR A 103 -3.44 -10.09 4.32
N ALA A 104 -4.20 -9.16 3.76
CA ALA A 104 -3.65 -8.05 3.01
C ALA A 104 -4.58 -6.84 3.06
N VAL A 105 -4.03 -5.68 2.76
CA VAL A 105 -4.78 -4.45 2.64
C VAL A 105 -4.33 -3.69 1.40
N GLU A 106 -5.28 -3.07 0.72
CA GLU A 106 -5.02 -2.13 -0.34
C GLU A 106 -5.59 -0.77 0.06
N PHE A 107 -4.76 0.26 -0.02
CA PHE A 107 -5.16 1.65 0.14
C PHE A 107 -5.28 2.30 -1.22
N LEU A 108 -6.34 3.06 -1.43
CA LEU A 108 -6.53 3.95 -2.57
C LEU A 108 -6.96 5.32 -2.05
N SER A 109 -6.08 6.30 -2.15
CA SER A 109 -6.38 7.70 -1.84
C SER A 109 -6.66 8.49 -3.11
N THR A 110 -7.40 9.59 -2.98
CA THR A 110 -7.57 10.60 -4.03
C THR A 110 -6.80 11.87 -3.68
N LEU A 111 -6.65 12.78 -4.65
CA LEU A 111 -6.03 14.09 -4.40
C LEU A 111 -6.89 14.98 -3.47
N SER A 112 -8.19 14.68 -3.34
CA SER A 112 -9.10 15.34 -2.39
C SER A 112 -8.99 14.78 -0.96
N GLY A 113 -8.20 13.72 -0.74
CA GLY A 113 -8.01 13.09 0.57
C GLY A 113 -9.01 11.97 0.89
N GLU A 114 -9.95 11.65 -0.01
CA GLU A 114 -10.85 10.51 0.18
C GLU A 114 -10.05 9.21 0.17
N MET A 115 -10.43 8.27 1.04
CA MET A 115 -9.74 6.99 1.19
C MET A 115 -10.69 5.82 1.02
N LEU A 116 -10.31 4.91 0.13
CA LEU A 116 -10.87 3.57 0.03
C LEU A 116 -9.85 2.54 0.52
N VAL A 117 -10.22 1.77 1.54
CA VAL A 117 -9.43 0.66 2.08
C VAL A 117 -10.08 -0.66 1.71
N THR A 118 -9.37 -1.52 1.00
CA THR A 118 -9.81 -2.90 0.75
C THR A 118 -9.10 -3.85 1.70
N MET A 119 -9.84 -4.47 2.60
CA MET A 119 -9.32 -5.46 3.55
C MET A 119 -9.56 -6.88 3.00
N ILE A 120 -8.48 -7.65 2.82
CA ILE A 120 -8.50 -8.96 2.16
C ILE A 120 -8.29 -10.07 3.19
N TYR A 121 -9.19 -11.04 3.20
CA TYR A 121 -9.26 -12.09 4.22
C TYR A 121 -9.15 -13.51 3.66
N HIS A 122 -8.67 -14.41 4.53
CA HIS A 122 -8.76 -15.87 4.38
C HIS A 122 -9.87 -16.47 5.25
N LYS A 123 -10.97 -15.73 5.43
CA LYS A 123 -12.20 -16.22 6.07
C LYS A 123 -13.43 -15.70 5.33
N ARG A 124 -14.59 -16.32 5.56
CA ARG A 124 -15.86 -15.75 5.09
C ARG A 124 -16.15 -14.47 5.87
N LEU A 125 -16.72 -13.48 5.18
CA LEU A 125 -17.20 -12.25 5.80
C LEU A 125 -18.71 -12.39 5.99
N ASP A 126 -19.15 -12.24 7.22
CA ASP A 126 -20.54 -12.35 7.65
C ASP A 126 -21.05 -11.01 8.19
N ASP A 127 -22.24 -11.02 8.79
CA ASP A 127 -22.91 -9.83 9.29
C ASP A 127 -22.15 -9.18 10.46
N GLU A 128 -21.44 -9.96 11.27
CA GLU A 128 -20.61 -9.45 12.37
C GLU A 128 -19.38 -8.73 11.83
N TRP A 129 -18.74 -9.27 10.78
CA TRP A 129 -17.69 -8.55 10.06
C TRP A 129 -18.22 -7.23 9.46
N MET A 130 -19.41 -7.25 8.83
CA MET A 130 -20.00 -6.03 8.25
C MET A 130 -20.25 -4.95 9.30
N LYS A 131 -20.78 -5.30 10.47
CA LYS A 131 -20.98 -4.35 11.59
C LYS A 131 -19.66 -3.77 12.07
N ALA A 132 -18.64 -4.61 12.24
CA ALA A 132 -17.32 -4.15 12.67
C ALA A 132 -16.67 -3.24 11.63
N ALA A 133 -16.80 -3.56 10.34
CA ALA A 133 -16.29 -2.72 9.25
C ALA A 133 -17.04 -1.37 9.18
N GLN A 134 -18.34 -1.34 9.40
CA GLN A 134 -19.11 -0.09 9.48
C GLN A 134 -18.66 0.81 10.62
N ALA A 135 -18.43 0.23 11.81
CA ALA A 135 -17.89 0.99 12.95
C ALA A 135 -16.49 1.55 12.66
N LEU A 136 -15.63 0.74 12.03
CA LEU A 136 -14.29 1.16 11.58
C LEU A 136 -14.36 2.33 10.58
N GLN A 137 -15.25 2.25 9.57
CA GLN A 137 -15.45 3.32 8.59
C GLN A 137 -15.83 4.64 9.25
N GLN A 138 -16.79 4.61 10.18
CA GLN A 138 -17.26 5.80 10.90
C GLN A 138 -16.17 6.37 11.81
N GLN A 139 -15.41 5.52 12.48
CA GLN A 139 -14.37 5.95 13.40
C GLN A 139 -13.20 6.63 12.69
N LEU A 140 -12.82 6.14 11.51
CA LEU A 140 -11.66 6.63 10.76
C LEU A 140 -12.01 7.57 9.61
N ASP A 141 -13.30 7.81 9.36
CA ASP A 141 -13.82 8.60 8.24
C ASP A 141 -13.28 8.11 6.87
N ILE A 142 -13.42 6.81 6.62
CA ILE A 142 -12.95 6.14 5.40
C ILE A 142 -14.02 5.24 4.80
N SER A 143 -13.86 4.88 3.52
CA SER A 143 -14.59 3.78 2.88
C SER A 143 -13.83 2.47 3.03
N VAL A 144 -14.52 1.38 3.35
CA VAL A 144 -13.94 0.04 3.58
C VAL A 144 -14.69 -1.00 2.76
N ILE A 145 -13.94 -1.82 2.02
CA ILE A 145 -14.44 -2.99 1.30
C ILE A 145 -13.76 -4.24 1.84
N GLY A 146 -14.56 -5.25 2.17
CA GLY A 146 -14.07 -6.58 2.51
C GLY A 146 -13.97 -7.46 1.27
N ARG A 147 -12.85 -8.16 1.10
CA ARG A 147 -12.68 -9.21 0.09
C ARG A 147 -12.27 -10.51 0.72
N SER A 148 -12.78 -11.62 0.20
CA SER A 148 -12.43 -12.96 0.65
C SER A 148 -12.28 -13.90 -0.54
N ARG A 149 -11.29 -14.80 -0.48
CA ARG A 149 -11.11 -15.83 -1.52
C ARG A 149 -12.34 -16.73 -1.57
N GLY A 150 -13.00 -16.76 -2.74
CA GLY A 150 -14.14 -17.64 -3.00
C GLY A 150 -15.47 -16.93 -3.27
N ARG A 151 -15.51 -15.59 -3.25
CA ARG A 151 -16.64 -14.80 -3.77
C ARG A 151 -16.12 -13.77 -4.76
N LYS A 152 -16.59 -13.86 -6.01
CA LYS A 152 -16.56 -12.78 -7.00
C LYS A 152 -17.89 -12.05 -6.93
#